data_AF-A0A953KX76-F1
#
_entry.id   AF-A0A953KX76-F1
#
_cell.length_a   1.000
_cell.length_b   1.000
_cell.length_c   1.000
_cell.angle_alpha   90.00
_cell.angle_beta   90.00
_cell.angle_gamma   90.00
#
_symmetry.space_group_name_H-M   'P 1'
#
loop_
_entity.id
_entity.type
_entity.pdbx_description
1 polymer ?
#
loop_
_entity_poly.entity_id
_entity_poly.type
_entity_poly.pdbx_seq_one_letter_code
_entity_poly.pdbx_strand_id
1 'polypeptide(L)'
;MQQLLSHTQCIVTDIETTGLSPERNRITEVACVGLLDGELTERRRTLVNPEQFIPQNIQQMTGITNAMVLAAPKGELAFPEIRSWFPSGAAFVAHNAQFDYNFLQAAFRRHALPPLAVTPLCTMRLAKRLLPKRKGYSLGNLAGYFGIKIRGRHTALGDAEATARLLAELLDILQEEHGCETIEEALAFQRRTIGAFREQPRHFGGLEPSIAALPALPGVYRMLDRSGEILYIGKAKNLRERVGSYFRPSAEHTKKIQEMVKRVRGIEARQTGSELEALLLEARLIKEELPPYNTALKRFRRHAFLRIDRAEAFPRVELATAMHADGAEYFGPFRNRESAEAVMDTITRLFRLRLCDEMPTPNTAVRPCFYHQIARCGAPCALRQTQQQYLHEVERVRQFLSGAENGILRRMEQAMEQSAQELKFEEAALLRDRLAEFQRIFSSGERVADSINANNMLALLPAEESGKQHLFFIRHGRLAGRVLVGNRLPEAALRKQLSRLYFAAEPIPLQLGRIEIEEVRIVASYLFQQRESGAFIRIAEGEGADDVLQKLAAIR
;
A
#
# COMPACT_ATOMS: atom_id res chain seq x y z
N MET A 1 -20.09 -14.78 -7.71
CA MET A 1 -19.18 -13.90 -8.46
C MET A 1 -17.83 -13.99 -7.77
N GLN A 2 -16.79 -14.51 -8.43
CA GLN A 2 -15.47 -14.68 -7.79
C GLN A 2 -14.85 -13.30 -7.53
N GLN A 3 -14.29 -13.08 -6.34
CA GLN A 3 -13.64 -11.82 -5.99
C GLN A 3 -12.17 -11.85 -6.38
N LEU A 4 -11.76 -10.91 -7.24
CA LEU A 4 -10.35 -10.72 -7.57
C LEU A 4 -9.53 -10.41 -6.30
N LEU A 5 -8.28 -10.87 -6.24
CA LEU A 5 -7.34 -10.59 -5.14
C LEU A 5 -7.19 -9.08 -4.91
N SER A 6 -7.16 -8.30 -5.98
CA SER A 6 -7.11 -6.83 -5.94
C SER A 6 -8.33 -6.18 -5.24
N HIS A 7 -9.45 -6.90 -5.16
CA HIS A 7 -10.69 -6.38 -4.58
C HIS A 7 -11.16 -7.15 -3.33
N THR A 8 -10.38 -8.14 -2.87
CA THR A 8 -10.72 -8.95 -1.70
C THR A 8 -10.05 -8.38 -0.46
N GLN A 9 -10.84 -7.97 0.52
CA GLN A 9 -10.30 -7.59 1.82
C GLN A 9 -9.83 -8.84 2.56
N CYS A 10 -8.53 -8.93 2.82
CA CYS A 10 -7.95 -9.96 3.65
C CYS A 10 -7.82 -9.42 5.08
N ILE A 11 -8.37 -10.12 6.06
CA ILE A 11 -8.16 -9.82 7.48
C ILE A 11 -7.08 -10.77 7.97
N VAL A 12 -5.87 -10.25 8.13
CA VAL A 12 -4.72 -10.99 8.62
C VAL A 12 -4.74 -10.96 10.13
N THR A 13 -4.94 -12.12 10.73
CA THR A 13 -5.18 -12.28 12.16
C THR A 13 -4.03 -13.00 12.81
N ASP A 14 -3.71 -12.57 14.02
CA ASP A 14 -2.81 -13.27 14.93
C ASP A 14 -3.39 -13.18 16.36
N ILE A 15 -3.24 -14.23 17.15
CA ILE A 15 -3.75 -14.29 18.52
C ILE A 15 -2.68 -14.77 19.50
N GLU A 16 -2.75 -14.24 20.71
CA GLU A 16 -2.04 -14.79 21.86
C GLU A 16 -3.01 -15.51 22.78
N THR A 17 -2.53 -16.57 23.43
CA THR A 17 -3.40 -17.50 24.17
C THR A 17 -2.75 -18.00 25.45
N THR A 18 -3.56 -18.50 26.38
CA THR A 18 -3.09 -19.15 27.62
C THR A 18 -2.53 -20.56 27.40
N GLY A 19 -2.45 -21.04 26.16
CA GLY A 19 -1.93 -22.36 25.80
C GLY A 19 -2.45 -22.84 24.43
N LEU A 20 -2.19 -24.11 24.07
CA LEU A 20 -2.36 -24.57 22.69
C LEU A 20 -3.74 -25.17 22.34
N SER A 21 -4.61 -25.42 23.33
CA SER A 21 -5.92 -26.05 23.09
C SER A 21 -7.05 -25.02 23.12
N PRO A 22 -7.80 -24.82 22.03
CA PRO A 22 -8.93 -23.88 22.00
C PRO A 22 -10.10 -24.28 22.92
N GLU A 23 -10.17 -25.55 23.34
CA GLU A 23 -11.14 -26.04 24.31
C GLU A 23 -10.76 -25.65 25.74
N ARG A 24 -9.49 -25.87 26.10
CA ARG A 24 -9.00 -25.72 27.49
C ARG A 24 -8.48 -24.31 27.78
N ASN A 25 -7.87 -23.67 26.80
CA ASN A 25 -7.21 -22.38 26.91
C ASN A 25 -8.10 -21.23 26.40
N ARG A 26 -7.63 -20.01 26.62
CA ARG A 26 -8.35 -18.77 26.32
C ARG A 26 -7.44 -17.80 25.58
N ILE A 27 -8.06 -16.91 24.82
CA ILE A 27 -7.38 -15.85 24.08
C ILE A 27 -7.03 -14.73 25.07
N THR A 28 -5.82 -14.20 24.97
CA THR A 28 -5.30 -13.09 25.79
C THR A 28 -5.09 -11.82 24.98
N GLU A 29 -4.84 -11.94 23.68
CA GLU A 29 -4.79 -10.82 22.73
C GLU A 29 -5.32 -11.28 21.37
N VAL A 30 -6.00 -10.38 20.66
CA VAL A 30 -6.29 -10.54 19.23
C VAL A 30 -5.79 -9.30 18.51
N ALA A 31 -5.06 -9.52 17.43
CA ALA A 31 -4.72 -8.48 16.48
C ALA A 31 -5.20 -8.83 15.07
N CYS A 32 -5.59 -7.81 14.33
CA CYS A 32 -6.00 -7.91 12.94
C CYS A 32 -5.38 -6.79 12.13
N VAL A 33 -4.83 -7.13 10.97
CA VAL A 33 -4.31 -6.20 9.98
C VAL A 33 -5.04 -6.45 8.67
N GLY A 34 -5.74 -5.43 8.16
CA GLY A 34 -6.36 -5.50 6.86
C GLY A 34 -5.31 -5.46 5.76
N LEU A 35 -5.43 -6.31 4.74
CA LEU A 35 -4.66 -6.25 3.50
C LEU A 35 -5.63 -6.18 2.34
N LEU A 36 -5.45 -5.20 1.46
CA LEU A 36 -6.32 -5.02 0.31
C LEU A 36 -5.53 -4.34 -0.82
N ASP A 37 -5.48 -4.94 -2.01
CA ASP A 37 -4.63 -4.49 -3.14
C ASP A 37 -3.11 -4.53 -2.82
N GLY A 38 -2.66 -5.46 -2.00
CA GLY A 38 -1.24 -5.58 -1.60
C GLY A 38 -0.79 -4.53 -0.56
N GLU A 39 -1.68 -3.62 -0.17
CA GLU A 39 -1.40 -2.58 0.81
C GLU A 39 -2.07 -2.89 2.15
N LEU A 40 -1.32 -2.65 3.24
CA LEU A 40 -1.83 -2.78 4.60
C LEU A 40 -2.78 -1.61 4.88
N THR A 41 -3.98 -1.93 5.34
CA THR A 41 -5.04 -0.98 5.64
C THR A 41 -5.17 -0.81 7.16
N GLU A 42 -6.29 -1.22 7.74
CA GLU A 42 -6.61 -1.00 9.14
C GLU A 42 -5.83 -1.94 10.06
N ARG A 43 -5.47 -1.44 11.25
CA ARG A 43 -4.87 -2.22 12.35
C ARG A 43 -5.79 -2.16 13.54
N ARG A 44 -6.22 -3.32 14.02
CA ARG A 44 -7.02 -3.46 15.23
C ARG A 44 -6.30 -4.39 16.19
N ARG A 45 -6.32 -4.06 17.48
CA ARG A 45 -5.84 -4.95 18.53
C ARG A 45 -6.65 -4.77 19.79
N THR A 46 -6.82 -5.84 20.56
CA THR A 46 -7.39 -5.76 21.91
C THR A 46 -6.81 -6.85 22.80
N LEU A 47 -6.53 -6.49 24.06
CA LEU A 47 -6.29 -7.49 25.09
C LEU A 47 -7.64 -8.06 25.53
N VAL A 48 -7.64 -9.33 25.90
CA VAL A 48 -8.84 -10.02 26.40
C VAL A 48 -8.50 -10.56 27.77
N ASN A 49 -9.36 -10.32 28.75
CA ASN A 49 -9.26 -10.99 30.03
C ASN A 49 -9.65 -12.46 29.83
N PRO A 50 -8.72 -13.42 29.94
CA PRO A 50 -9.00 -14.83 29.68
C PRO A 50 -9.80 -15.50 30.80
N GLU A 51 -9.97 -14.82 31.95
CA GLU A 51 -10.54 -15.38 33.18
C GLU A 51 -9.83 -16.69 33.61
N GLN A 52 -8.54 -16.78 33.26
CA GLN A 52 -7.67 -17.91 33.51
C GLN A 52 -6.25 -17.43 33.73
N PHE A 53 -5.50 -18.19 34.54
CA PHE A 53 -4.09 -17.92 34.76
C PHE A 53 -3.27 -18.14 33.48
N ILE A 54 -2.39 -17.19 33.15
CA ILE A 54 -1.40 -17.30 32.07
C ILE A 54 -0.11 -17.91 32.65
N PRO A 55 0.30 -19.12 32.22
CA PRO A 55 1.56 -19.75 32.63
C PRO A 55 2.80 -18.87 32.38
N GLN A 56 3.81 -18.93 33.27
CA GLN A 56 5.00 -18.06 33.20
C GLN A 56 5.77 -18.18 31.87
N ASN A 57 5.88 -19.39 31.32
CA ASN A 57 6.53 -19.61 30.02
C ASN A 57 5.80 -18.90 28.87
N ILE A 58 4.47 -18.77 28.95
CA ILE A 58 3.66 -18.04 27.97
C ILE A 58 3.79 -16.52 28.17
N GLN A 59 3.82 -16.05 29.43
CA GLN A 59 4.08 -14.64 29.73
C GLN A 59 5.46 -14.20 29.21
N GLN A 60 6.48 -15.05 29.36
CA GLN A 60 7.83 -14.78 28.83
C GLN A 60 7.88 -14.76 27.31
N MET A 61 7.11 -15.64 26.65
CA MET A 61 7.06 -15.73 25.20
C MET A 61 6.33 -14.54 24.57
N THR A 62 5.16 -14.18 25.11
CA THR A 62 4.23 -13.19 24.53
C THR A 62 4.39 -11.78 25.11
N GLY A 63 5.06 -11.66 26.25
CA GLY A 63 5.13 -10.42 27.02
C GLY A 63 3.82 -10.04 27.75
N ILE A 64 2.73 -10.80 27.57
CA ILE A 64 1.44 -10.52 28.20
C ILE A 64 1.41 -11.12 29.59
N THR A 65 1.29 -10.27 30.61
CA THR A 65 1.23 -10.70 32.02
C THR A 65 -0.20 -10.84 32.52
N ASN A 66 -0.39 -11.63 33.58
CA ASN A 66 -1.70 -11.72 34.26
C ASN A 66 -2.23 -10.35 34.74
N ALA A 67 -1.34 -9.43 35.10
CA ALA A 67 -1.71 -8.08 35.52
C ALA A 67 -2.27 -7.23 34.36
N MET A 68 -1.70 -7.36 33.16
CA MET A 68 -2.15 -6.64 31.96
C MET A 68 -3.57 -7.03 31.55
N VAL A 69 -3.89 -8.33 31.60
CA VAL A 69 -5.19 -8.84 31.17
C VAL A 69 -6.27 -8.72 32.26
N LEU A 70 -5.89 -8.43 33.52
CA LEU A 70 -6.86 -8.32 34.61
C LEU A 70 -7.87 -7.19 34.38
N ALA A 71 -7.38 -6.04 33.90
CA ALA A 71 -8.20 -4.87 33.58
C ALA A 71 -8.73 -4.86 32.13
N ALA A 72 -8.34 -5.85 31.32
CA ALA A 72 -8.80 -5.97 29.93
C ALA A 72 -10.28 -6.37 29.87
N PRO A 73 -11.00 -6.08 28.76
CA PRO A 73 -12.38 -6.52 28.60
C PRO A 73 -12.49 -8.05 28.67
N LYS A 74 -13.46 -8.53 29.43
CA LYS A 74 -13.85 -9.95 29.44
C LYS A 74 -14.44 -10.35 28.09
N GLY A 75 -14.48 -11.66 27.84
CA GLY A 75 -14.97 -12.21 26.57
C GLY A 75 -16.36 -11.72 26.16
N GLU A 76 -17.26 -11.49 27.13
CA GLU A 76 -18.62 -10.98 26.89
C GLU A 76 -18.65 -9.61 26.19
N LEU A 77 -17.66 -8.76 26.44
CA LEU A 77 -17.53 -7.44 25.80
C LEU A 77 -16.56 -7.48 24.61
N ALA A 78 -15.47 -8.24 24.73
CA ALA A 78 -14.42 -8.28 23.72
C ALA A 78 -14.85 -9.00 22.44
N PHE A 79 -15.49 -10.16 22.53
CA PHE A 79 -15.76 -10.98 21.34
C PHE A 79 -16.84 -10.44 20.40
N PRO A 80 -17.90 -9.74 20.86
CA PRO A 80 -18.80 -9.02 19.96
C PRO A 80 -18.06 -7.96 19.11
N GLU A 81 -17.15 -7.22 19.73
CA GLU A 81 -16.30 -6.25 19.03
C GLU A 81 -15.38 -6.96 18.03
N ILE A 82 -14.62 -7.96 18.47
CA ILE A 82 -13.72 -8.74 17.61
C ILE A 82 -14.48 -9.37 16.44
N ARG A 83 -15.70 -9.86 16.65
CA ARG A 83 -16.52 -10.44 15.59
C ARG A 83 -16.87 -9.42 14.50
N SER A 84 -17.05 -8.15 14.87
CA SER A 84 -17.32 -7.06 13.93
C SER A 84 -16.13 -6.73 13.02
N TRP A 85 -14.92 -7.19 13.37
CA TRP A 85 -13.71 -6.98 12.57
C TRP A 85 -13.67 -7.85 11.31
N PHE A 86 -14.57 -8.83 11.19
CA PHE A 86 -14.67 -9.75 10.07
C PHE A 86 -15.96 -9.51 9.27
N PRO A 87 -15.97 -8.53 8.35
CA PRO A 87 -17.14 -8.24 7.53
C PRO A 87 -17.42 -9.39 6.53
N SER A 88 -18.66 -9.45 6.06
CA SER A 88 -19.06 -10.45 5.07
C SER A 88 -18.25 -10.32 3.78
N GLY A 89 -17.76 -11.44 3.25
CA GLY A 89 -16.93 -11.47 2.03
C GLY A 89 -15.44 -11.20 2.26
N ALA A 90 -15.00 -10.88 3.48
CA ALA A 90 -13.58 -10.79 3.77
C ALA A 90 -12.92 -12.17 3.92
N ALA A 91 -11.67 -12.29 3.47
CA ALA A 91 -10.88 -13.50 3.62
C ALA A 91 -10.19 -13.52 4.99
N PHE A 92 -10.37 -14.60 5.76
CA PHE A 92 -9.59 -14.81 6.97
C PHE A 92 -8.20 -15.33 6.61
N VAL A 93 -7.16 -14.67 7.09
CA VAL A 93 -5.77 -15.04 6.80
C VAL A 93 -4.96 -15.09 8.08
N ALA A 94 -4.06 -16.07 8.22
CA ALA A 94 -3.14 -16.13 9.35
C ALA A 94 -1.91 -16.99 9.01
N HIS A 95 -0.83 -16.86 9.79
CA HIS A 95 0.32 -17.74 9.68
C HIS A 95 0.08 -18.99 10.51
N ASN A 96 0.06 -20.17 9.89
CA ASN A 96 -0.49 -21.38 10.51
C ASN A 96 -2.00 -21.24 10.89
N ALA A 97 -2.77 -20.61 10.00
CA ALA A 97 -4.14 -20.15 10.22
C ALA A 97 -5.16 -21.08 10.89
N GLN A 98 -4.93 -22.40 10.91
CA GLN A 98 -5.83 -23.31 11.61
C GLN A 98 -5.84 -23.05 13.13
N PHE A 99 -4.70 -22.62 13.69
CA PHE A 99 -4.57 -22.33 15.11
C PHE A 99 -5.48 -21.15 15.50
N ASP A 100 -5.24 -19.98 14.92
CA ASP A 100 -5.97 -18.73 15.20
C ASP A 100 -7.47 -18.89 14.93
N TYR A 101 -7.78 -19.50 13.79
CA TYR A 101 -9.16 -19.73 13.38
C TYR A 101 -9.91 -20.61 14.37
N ASN A 102 -9.30 -21.70 14.85
CA ASN A 102 -9.98 -22.61 15.79
C ASN A 102 -10.22 -21.95 17.15
N PHE A 103 -9.27 -21.14 17.64
CA PHE A 103 -9.44 -20.39 18.88
C PHE A 103 -10.55 -19.36 18.80
N LEU A 104 -10.63 -18.60 17.69
CA LEU A 104 -11.72 -17.66 17.46
C LEU A 104 -13.08 -18.35 17.33
N GLN A 105 -13.16 -19.47 16.58
CA GLN A 105 -14.39 -20.25 16.47
C GLN A 105 -14.84 -20.79 17.84
N ALA A 106 -13.90 -21.27 18.65
CA ALA A 106 -14.20 -21.74 20.01
C ALA A 106 -14.66 -20.59 20.92
N ALA A 107 -14.04 -19.42 20.83
CA ALA A 107 -14.45 -18.23 21.56
C ALA A 107 -15.85 -17.76 21.15
N PHE A 108 -16.11 -17.60 19.86
CA PHE A 108 -17.43 -17.20 19.36
C PHE A 108 -18.51 -18.19 19.77
N ARG A 109 -18.25 -19.50 19.70
CA ARG A 109 -19.17 -20.52 20.21
C ARG A 109 -19.44 -20.37 21.71
N ARG A 110 -18.41 -20.14 22.53
CA ARG A 110 -18.54 -19.95 23.99
C ARG A 110 -19.40 -18.74 24.35
N HIS A 111 -19.38 -17.70 23.52
CA HIS A 111 -20.14 -16.46 23.72
C HIS A 111 -21.40 -16.36 22.84
N ALA A 112 -21.87 -17.49 22.28
CA ALA A 112 -23.07 -17.56 21.43
C ALA A 112 -23.07 -16.58 20.23
N LEU A 113 -21.89 -16.28 19.68
CA LEU A 113 -21.70 -15.41 18.52
C LEU A 113 -21.68 -16.22 17.21
N PRO A 114 -22.14 -15.63 16.08
CA PRO A 114 -22.09 -16.29 14.79
C PRO A 114 -20.65 -16.67 14.39
N PRO A 115 -20.41 -17.89 13.88
CA PRO A 115 -19.08 -18.31 13.46
C PRO A 115 -18.59 -17.49 12.25
N LEU A 116 -17.28 -17.54 12.03
CA LEU A 116 -16.68 -17.12 10.76
C LEU A 116 -17.00 -18.20 9.73
N ALA A 117 -17.95 -17.93 8.83
CA ALA A 117 -18.33 -18.86 7.76
C ALA A 117 -17.41 -18.73 6.53
N VAL A 118 -16.09 -18.76 6.76
CA VAL A 118 -15.08 -18.56 5.71
C VAL A 118 -14.03 -19.65 5.76
N THR A 119 -13.37 -19.90 4.64
CA THR A 119 -12.21 -20.79 4.62
C THR A 119 -10.94 -19.99 4.95
N PRO A 120 -10.12 -20.42 5.93
CA PRO A 120 -8.85 -19.76 6.24
C PRO A 120 -7.83 -19.90 5.11
N LEU A 121 -7.21 -18.79 4.71
CA LEU A 121 -6.00 -18.77 3.91
C LEU A 121 -4.78 -18.82 4.85
N CYS A 122 -3.83 -19.70 4.58
CA CYS A 122 -2.69 -19.96 5.46
C CYS A 122 -1.39 -19.59 4.74
N THR A 123 -0.73 -18.52 5.18
CA THR A 123 0.52 -18.05 4.54
C THR A 123 1.63 -19.09 4.60
N MET A 124 1.70 -19.88 5.68
CA MET A 124 2.64 -21.01 5.78
C MET A 124 2.38 -22.09 4.71
N ARG A 125 1.11 -22.43 4.43
CA ARG A 125 0.75 -23.44 3.42
C ARG A 125 0.97 -22.95 2.00
N LEU A 126 0.71 -21.66 1.76
CA LEU A 126 1.06 -21.00 0.51
C LEU A 126 2.58 -21.01 0.31
N ALA A 127 3.34 -20.53 1.28
CA ALA A 127 4.80 -20.50 1.22
C ALA A 127 5.42 -21.88 0.98
N LYS A 128 4.89 -22.95 1.59
CA LYS A 128 5.35 -24.33 1.35
C LYS A 128 5.21 -24.78 -0.11
N ARG A 129 4.18 -24.30 -0.80
CA ARG A 129 3.93 -24.63 -2.21
C ARG A 129 4.69 -23.74 -3.17
N LEU A 130 4.75 -22.44 -2.86
CA LEU A 130 5.44 -21.45 -3.66
C LEU A 130 6.98 -21.61 -3.54
N LEU A 131 7.49 -22.08 -2.40
CA LEU A 131 8.92 -22.12 -2.10
C LEU A 131 9.40 -23.53 -1.65
N PRO A 132 9.18 -24.61 -2.44
CA PRO A 132 9.24 -26.01 -1.97
C PRO A 132 10.62 -26.52 -1.49
N LYS A 133 11.72 -25.82 -1.80
CA LYS A 133 13.10 -26.21 -1.42
C LYS A 133 13.66 -25.43 -0.23
N ARG A 134 12.81 -24.67 0.48
CA ARG A 134 13.26 -23.75 1.53
C ARG A 134 13.45 -24.44 2.88
N LYS A 135 14.51 -24.03 3.60
CA LYS A 135 14.75 -24.44 5.00
C LYS A 135 13.88 -23.63 5.95
N GLY A 136 12.77 -24.22 6.40
CA GLY A 136 11.90 -23.66 7.43
C GLY A 136 10.88 -22.64 6.91
N TYR A 137 9.66 -22.73 7.45
CA TYR A 137 8.50 -21.93 7.05
C TYR A 137 7.87 -21.17 8.21
N SER A 138 8.62 -20.96 9.30
CA SER A 138 8.19 -20.05 10.36
C SER A 138 8.12 -18.62 9.82
N LEU A 139 7.28 -17.80 10.44
CA LEU A 139 7.13 -16.39 10.10
C LEU A 139 8.48 -15.67 10.10
N GLY A 140 9.29 -15.86 11.15
CA GLY A 140 10.63 -15.27 11.25
C GLY A 140 11.56 -15.66 10.09
N ASN A 141 11.56 -16.93 9.68
CA ASN A 141 12.40 -17.36 8.55
C ASN A 141 11.90 -16.75 7.25
N LEU A 142 10.59 -16.82 6.97
CA LEU A 142 10.01 -16.26 5.74
C LEU A 142 10.20 -14.75 5.65
N ALA A 143 9.97 -14.03 6.76
CA ALA A 143 10.23 -12.60 6.85
C ALA A 143 11.68 -12.27 6.51
N GLY A 144 12.65 -13.01 7.06
CA GLY A 144 14.07 -12.81 6.73
C GLY A 144 14.41 -13.01 5.25
N TYR A 145 13.70 -13.89 4.54
CA TYR A 145 13.94 -14.12 3.10
C TYR A 145 13.34 -13.05 2.20
N PHE A 146 12.18 -12.53 2.56
CA PHE A 146 11.55 -11.41 1.84
C PHE A 146 12.08 -10.04 2.31
N GLY A 147 13.06 -10.00 3.21
CA GLY A 147 13.58 -8.74 3.77
C GLY A 147 12.55 -7.98 4.63
N ILE A 148 11.52 -8.67 5.13
CA ILE A 148 10.44 -8.07 5.93
C ILE A 148 10.97 -7.84 7.36
N LYS A 149 11.04 -6.57 7.77
CA LYS A 149 11.36 -6.20 9.15
C LYS A 149 10.16 -6.48 10.06
N ILE A 150 10.36 -7.34 11.06
CA ILE A 150 9.36 -7.60 12.11
C ILE A 150 9.58 -6.57 13.23
N ARG A 151 8.56 -5.74 13.50
CA ARG A 151 8.55 -4.80 14.62
C ARG A 151 7.76 -5.42 15.77
N GLY A 152 8.31 -5.43 16.99
CA GLY A 152 7.64 -6.02 18.15
C GLY A 152 7.40 -7.53 17.99
N ARG A 153 8.49 -8.29 17.79
CA ARG A 153 8.43 -9.76 17.65
C ARG A 153 7.74 -10.37 18.88
N HIS A 154 6.82 -11.31 18.67
CA HIS A 154 6.00 -11.94 19.71
C HIS A 154 4.94 -11.02 20.34
N THR A 155 4.49 -10.01 19.58
CA THR A 155 3.24 -9.32 19.87
C THR A 155 2.26 -9.66 18.76
N ALA A 156 0.97 -9.84 19.09
CA ALA A 156 -0.01 -10.25 18.08
C ALA A 156 -0.05 -9.26 16.91
N LEU A 157 0.06 -7.95 17.19
CA LEU A 157 0.04 -6.93 16.13
C LEU A 157 1.31 -6.96 15.26
N GLY A 158 2.48 -7.15 15.86
CA GLY A 158 3.74 -7.25 15.13
C GLY A 158 3.77 -8.45 14.17
N ASP A 159 3.28 -9.60 14.65
CA ASP A 159 3.26 -10.84 13.87
C ASP A 159 2.14 -10.83 12.82
N ALA A 160 0.98 -10.23 13.10
CA ALA A 160 -0.06 -9.97 12.09
C ALA A 160 0.42 -9.03 10.98
N GLU A 161 1.15 -7.96 11.30
CA GLU A 161 1.73 -7.06 10.29
C GLU A 161 2.78 -7.75 9.42
N ALA A 162 3.68 -8.51 10.04
CA ALA A 162 4.67 -9.28 9.31
C ALA A 162 4.00 -10.32 8.40
N THR A 163 2.95 -10.97 8.90
CA THR A 163 2.14 -11.93 8.12
C THR A 163 1.41 -11.26 6.97
N ALA A 164 0.92 -10.02 7.14
CA ALA A 164 0.24 -9.28 6.08
C ALA A 164 1.19 -8.88 4.94
N ARG A 165 2.40 -8.43 5.29
CA ARG A 165 3.47 -8.15 4.32
C ARG A 165 3.91 -9.42 3.60
N LEU A 166 4.09 -10.51 4.35
CA LEU A 166 4.39 -11.81 3.77
C LEU A 166 3.28 -12.28 2.83
N LEU A 167 2.01 -12.09 3.21
CA LEU A 167 0.88 -12.41 2.36
C LEU A 167 0.92 -11.62 1.05
N ALA A 168 1.24 -10.32 1.08
CA ALA A 168 1.37 -9.51 -0.14
C ALA A 168 2.42 -10.12 -1.09
N GLU A 169 3.62 -10.44 -0.59
CA GLU A 169 4.68 -11.09 -1.38
C GLU A 169 4.22 -12.46 -1.94
N LEU A 170 3.54 -13.28 -1.13
CA LEU A 170 3.05 -14.58 -1.57
C LEU A 170 1.92 -14.46 -2.58
N LEU A 171 1.02 -13.47 -2.44
CA LEU A 171 -0.05 -13.21 -3.40
C LEU A 171 0.53 -12.68 -4.71
N ASP A 172 1.57 -11.84 -4.65
CA ASP A 172 2.31 -11.42 -5.82
C ASP A 172 2.86 -12.65 -6.52
N ILE A 173 3.67 -13.48 -5.87
CA ILE A 173 4.19 -14.74 -6.47
C ILE A 173 3.06 -15.62 -7.02
N LEU A 174 1.95 -15.74 -6.31
CA LEU A 174 0.81 -16.57 -6.70
C LEU A 174 0.11 -16.05 -7.96
N GLN A 175 -0.09 -14.73 -8.06
CA GLN A 175 -0.59 -14.07 -9.26
C GLN A 175 0.43 -14.17 -10.41
N GLU A 176 1.69 -13.98 -10.07
CA GLU A 176 2.79 -13.87 -10.98
C GLU A 176 3.17 -15.21 -11.62
N GLU A 177 3.50 -16.21 -10.81
CA GLU A 177 4.00 -17.51 -11.26
C GLU A 177 2.89 -18.52 -11.55
N HIS A 178 1.73 -18.38 -10.90
CA HIS A 178 0.64 -19.36 -11.00
C HIS A 178 -0.65 -18.80 -11.61
N GLY A 179 -0.69 -17.49 -11.89
CA GLY A 179 -1.85 -16.78 -12.45
C GLY A 179 -3.11 -16.96 -11.63
N CYS A 180 -2.97 -17.01 -10.31
CA CYS A 180 -4.09 -16.92 -9.39
C CYS A 180 -4.51 -15.46 -9.25
N GLU A 181 -5.72 -15.15 -9.67
CA GLU A 181 -6.25 -13.79 -9.69
C GLU A 181 -7.40 -13.60 -8.70
N THR A 182 -7.92 -14.67 -8.09
CA THR A 182 -9.01 -14.62 -7.10
C THR A 182 -8.64 -15.27 -5.77
N ILE A 183 -9.33 -14.89 -4.69
CA ILE A 183 -9.13 -15.51 -3.37
C ILE A 183 -9.52 -16.99 -3.38
N GLU A 184 -10.55 -17.37 -4.13
CA GLU A 184 -10.97 -18.76 -4.26
C GLU A 184 -9.90 -19.61 -4.97
N GLU A 185 -9.20 -19.04 -5.94
CA GLU A 185 -8.06 -19.68 -6.59
C GLU A 185 -6.88 -19.85 -5.63
N ALA A 186 -6.57 -18.83 -4.83
CA ALA A 186 -5.55 -18.93 -3.78
C ALA A 186 -5.90 -19.99 -2.73
N LEU A 187 -7.17 -20.04 -2.30
CA LEU A 187 -7.71 -21.04 -1.39
C LEU A 187 -7.66 -22.45 -1.96
N ALA A 188 -7.96 -22.61 -3.25
CA ALA A 188 -7.82 -23.88 -3.95
C ALA A 188 -6.35 -24.28 -4.06
N PHE A 189 -5.46 -23.35 -4.41
CA PHE A 189 -4.02 -23.58 -4.54
C PHE A 189 -3.40 -24.10 -3.23
N GLN A 190 -3.68 -23.46 -2.09
CA GLN A 190 -3.17 -23.92 -0.78
C GLN A 190 -3.71 -25.30 -0.32
N ARG A 191 -4.72 -25.85 -1.01
CA ARG A 191 -5.34 -27.14 -0.69
C ARG A 191 -5.01 -28.24 -1.71
N ARG A 192 -4.37 -27.91 -2.82
CA ARG A 192 -3.96 -28.91 -3.82
C ARG A 192 -3.05 -29.95 -3.18
N THR A 193 -3.41 -31.22 -3.34
CA THR A 193 -2.49 -32.34 -3.12
C THR A 193 -1.30 -32.15 -4.05
N ILE A 194 -0.07 -32.32 -3.53
CA ILE A 194 1.14 -32.30 -4.36
C ILE A 194 1.00 -33.48 -5.32
N GLY A 195 0.54 -33.19 -6.55
CA GLY A 195 0.25 -34.19 -7.56
C GLY A 195 1.50 -34.49 -8.38
N ALA A 196 1.73 -35.77 -8.64
CA ALA A 196 2.85 -36.27 -9.43
C ALA A 196 2.98 -35.57 -10.79
N PHE A 197 4.25 -35.47 -11.22
CA PHE A 197 4.77 -35.05 -12.52
C PHE A 197 3.71 -35.04 -13.63
N ARG A 198 3.41 -33.86 -14.19
CA ARG A 198 2.59 -33.75 -15.41
C ARG A 198 3.53 -33.68 -16.61
N GLU A 199 3.28 -34.52 -17.62
CA GLU A 199 4.01 -34.48 -18.89
C GLU A 199 3.83 -33.12 -19.56
N GLN A 200 4.93 -32.56 -20.06
CA GLN A 200 4.90 -31.33 -20.85
C GLN A 200 4.17 -31.59 -22.19
N PRO A 201 3.26 -30.70 -22.61
CA PRO A 201 2.66 -30.77 -23.93
C PRO A 201 3.72 -30.79 -25.06
N ARG A 202 3.54 -31.62 -26.08
CA ARG A 202 4.54 -31.89 -27.13
C ARG A 202 5.05 -30.66 -27.93
N HIS A 203 4.32 -29.55 -27.95
CA HIS A 203 4.73 -28.32 -28.61
C HIS A 203 5.76 -27.49 -27.81
N PHE A 204 6.12 -27.94 -26.61
CA PHE A 204 7.03 -27.23 -25.71
C PHE A 204 8.47 -27.22 -26.20
N GLY A 205 8.94 -28.30 -26.85
CA GLY A 205 10.30 -28.38 -27.39
C GLY A 205 10.61 -27.28 -28.41
N GLY A 206 9.59 -26.73 -29.08
CA GLY A 206 9.75 -25.59 -29.99
C GLY A 206 9.94 -24.23 -29.29
N LEU A 207 9.55 -24.11 -28.02
CA LEU A 207 9.66 -22.87 -27.24
C LEU A 207 10.93 -22.83 -26.37
N GLU A 208 11.51 -23.98 -26.03
CA GLU A 208 12.71 -24.08 -25.19
C GLU A 208 13.87 -23.19 -25.64
N PRO A 209 14.24 -23.13 -26.94
CA PRO A 209 15.32 -22.25 -27.40
C PRO A 209 15.00 -20.77 -27.16
N SER A 210 13.76 -20.36 -27.44
CA SER A 210 13.29 -18.98 -27.23
C SER A 210 13.29 -18.59 -25.76
N ILE A 211 12.89 -19.50 -24.87
CA ILE A 211 12.91 -19.27 -23.41
C ILE A 211 14.35 -19.19 -22.90
N ALA A 212 15.23 -20.08 -23.34
CA ALA A 212 16.63 -20.10 -22.94
C ALA A 212 17.36 -18.82 -23.38
N ALA A 213 17.00 -18.27 -24.54
CA ALA A 213 17.55 -17.02 -25.07
C ALA A 213 17.11 -15.76 -24.29
N LEU A 214 16.07 -15.84 -23.46
CA LEU A 214 15.62 -14.69 -22.67
C LEU A 214 16.71 -14.22 -21.70
N PRO A 215 16.85 -12.89 -21.47
CA PRO A 215 17.81 -12.37 -20.52
C PRO A 215 17.38 -12.66 -19.08
N ALA A 216 18.35 -12.78 -18.17
CA ALA A 216 18.11 -12.84 -16.73
C ALA A 216 18.01 -11.43 -16.14
N LEU A 217 17.17 -10.59 -16.74
CA LEU A 217 17.01 -9.17 -16.40
C LEU A 217 15.52 -8.81 -16.35
N PRO A 218 15.16 -7.67 -15.73
CA PRO A 218 13.78 -7.21 -15.67
C PRO A 218 13.21 -6.94 -17.07
N GLY A 219 11.90 -7.12 -17.21
CA GLY A 219 11.21 -6.79 -18.45
C GLY A 219 9.76 -7.23 -18.50
N VAL A 220 9.17 -7.06 -19.68
CA VAL A 220 7.79 -7.49 -19.98
C VAL A 220 7.83 -8.54 -21.08
N TYR A 221 7.05 -9.62 -20.93
CA TYR A 221 6.91 -10.68 -21.92
C TYR A 221 5.48 -10.77 -22.45
N ARG A 222 5.35 -11.25 -23.68
CA ARG A 222 4.10 -11.53 -24.38
C ARG A 222 4.07 -13.01 -24.74
N MET A 223 2.96 -13.67 -24.44
CA MET A 223 2.70 -15.02 -24.91
C MET A 223 1.74 -14.95 -26.09
N LEU A 224 2.14 -15.54 -27.21
CA LEU A 224 1.41 -15.49 -28.47
C LEU A 224 0.81 -16.85 -28.81
N ASP A 225 -0.32 -16.85 -29.50
CA ASP A 225 -0.90 -18.08 -30.06
C ASP A 225 -0.30 -18.44 -31.42
N ARG A 226 -0.88 -19.45 -32.10
CA ARG A 226 -0.40 -19.92 -33.41
C ARG A 226 -0.50 -18.86 -34.52
N SER A 227 -1.44 -17.94 -34.41
CA SER A 227 -1.67 -16.87 -35.38
C SER A 227 -0.84 -15.62 -35.09
N GLY A 228 -0.14 -15.57 -33.96
CA GLY A 228 0.61 -14.40 -33.51
C GLY A 228 -0.19 -13.44 -32.63
N GLU A 229 -1.43 -13.78 -32.27
CA GLU A 229 -2.25 -12.96 -31.37
C GLU A 229 -1.75 -13.05 -29.92
N ILE A 230 -1.76 -11.92 -29.22
CA ILE A 230 -1.32 -11.83 -27.82
C ILE A 230 -2.37 -12.48 -26.92
N LEU A 231 -1.98 -13.55 -26.24
CA LEU A 231 -2.79 -14.25 -25.25
C LEU A 231 -2.66 -13.63 -23.86
N TYR A 232 -1.44 -13.26 -23.49
CA TYR A 232 -1.08 -12.80 -22.15
C TYR A 232 0.15 -11.89 -22.18
N ILE A 233 0.14 -10.90 -21.30
CA ILE A 233 1.26 -9.98 -21.04
C ILE A 233 1.59 -10.05 -19.56
N GLY A 234 2.87 -10.17 -19.22
CA GLY A 234 3.32 -10.15 -17.82
C GLY A 234 4.67 -9.46 -17.65
N LYS A 235 4.92 -8.92 -16.46
CA LYS A 235 6.25 -8.43 -16.05
C LYS A 235 7.08 -9.53 -15.40
N ALA A 236 8.39 -9.33 -15.35
CA ALA A 236 9.32 -10.16 -14.61
C ALA A 236 10.47 -9.32 -14.05
N LYS A 237 10.97 -9.68 -12.85
CA LYS A 237 12.31 -9.26 -12.38
C LYS A 237 13.43 -10.00 -13.13
N ASN A 238 13.16 -11.25 -13.49
CA ASN A 238 14.05 -12.08 -14.30
C ASN A 238 13.22 -12.77 -15.40
N LEU A 239 13.32 -12.27 -16.64
CA LEU A 239 12.53 -12.76 -17.77
C LEU A 239 12.71 -14.26 -18.01
N ARG A 240 13.95 -14.76 -17.97
CA ARG A 240 14.24 -16.18 -18.19
C ARG A 240 13.60 -17.08 -17.13
N GLU A 241 13.80 -16.77 -15.86
CA GLU A 241 13.25 -17.57 -14.77
C GLU A 241 11.73 -17.53 -14.75
N ARG A 242 11.16 -16.35 -14.95
CA ARG A 242 9.71 -16.14 -14.96
C ARG A 242 9.05 -16.86 -16.11
N VAL A 243 9.46 -16.59 -17.35
CA VAL A 243 8.84 -17.25 -18.50
C VAL A 243 9.03 -18.76 -18.41
N GLY A 244 10.22 -19.22 -17.99
CA GLY A 244 10.49 -20.63 -17.80
C GLY A 244 9.61 -21.31 -16.74
N SER A 245 9.15 -20.59 -15.70
CA SER A 245 8.31 -21.18 -14.65
C SER A 245 6.96 -21.69 -15.18
N TYR A 246 6.43 -21.07 -16.24
CA TYR A 246 5.18 -21.52 -16.86
C TYR A 246 5.28 -22.91 -17.47
N PHE A 247 6.45 -23.29 -17.95
CA PHE A 247 6.64 -24.49 -18.76
C PHE A 247 7.31 -25.63 -17.98
N ARG A 248 7.54 -25.50 -16.67
CA ARG A 248 8.12 -26.57 -15.85
C ARG A 248 7.13 -27.74 -15.69
N PRO A 249 7.58 -29.01 -15.76
CA PRO A 249 6.71 -30.19 -15.59
C PRO A 249 5.98 -30.26 -14.23
N SER A 250 6.54 -29.59 -13.22
CA SER A 250 6.01 -29.50 -11.85
C SER A 250 5.23 -28.21 -11.58
N ALA A 251 4.90 -27.41 -12.60
CA ALA A 251 4.29 -26.10 -12.39
C ALA A 251 2.81 -26.23 -11.98
N GLU A 252 2.49 -25.78 -10.76
CA GLU A 252 1.14 -25.84 -10.19
C GLU A 252 0.23 -24.69 -10.68
N HIS A 253 -0.06 -24.62 -11.97
CA HIS A 253 -0.86 -23.51 -12.54
C HIS A 253 -2.36 -23.57 -12.24
N THR A 254 -3.06 -22.44 -12.22
CA THR A 254 -4.53 -22.42 -12.27
C THR A 254 -5.05 -23.09 -13.55
N LYS A 255 -6.32 -23.53 -13.57
CA LYS A 255 -6.92 -24.11 -14.79
C LYS A 255 -6.83 -23.13 -15.96
N LYS A 256 -7.02 -21.84 -15.69
CA LYS A 256 -6.94 -20.76 -16.68
C LYS A 256 -5.54 -20.67 -17.31
N ILE A 257 -4.49 -20.65 -16.50
CA ILE A 257 -3.11 -20.64 -17.01
C ILE A 257 -2.76 -21.94 -17.73
N GLN A 258 -3.26 -23.10 -17.27
CA GLN A 258 -3.07 -24.35 -18.00
C GLN A 258 -3.67 -24.30 -19.41
N GLU A 259 -4.88 -23.75 -19.55
CA GLU A 259 -5.50 -23.56 -20.87
C GLU A 259 -4.76 -22.53 -21.73
N MET A 260 -4.28 -21.44 -21.13
CA MET A 260 -3.44 -20.46 -21.80
C MET A 260 -2.17 -21.10 -22.35
N VAL A 261 -1.40 -21.77 -21.49
CA VAL A 261 -0.11 -22.39 -21.82
C VAL A 261 -0.25 -23.40 -22.96
N LYS A 262 -1.34 -24.18 -23.02
CA LYS A 262 -1.64 -25.10 -24.14
C LYS A 262 -1.76 -24.41 -25.50
N ARG A 263 -2.16 -23.13 -25.52
CA ARG A 263 -2.36 -22.34 -26.74
C ARG A 263 -1.10 -21.57 -27.17
N VAL A 264 -0.13 -21.38 -26.27
CA VAL A 264 1.09 -20.63 -26.56
C VAL A 264 1.89 -21.31 -27.66
N ARG A 265 2.30 -20.52 -28.66
CA ARG A 265 3.18 -20.93 -29.76
C ARG A 265 4.35 -19.96 -29.97
N GLY A 266 4.29 -18.77 -29.40
CA GLY A 266 5.38 -17.79 -29.45
C GLY A 266 5.56 -17.08 -28.12
N ILE A 267 6.78 -16.62 -27.87
CA ILE A 267 7.15 -15.82 -26.70
C ILE A 267 7.98 -14.66 -27.21
N GLU A 268 7.54 -13.44 -26.90
CA GLU A 268 8.31 -12.23 -27.11
C GLU A 268 8.63 -11.61 -25.76
N ALA A 269 9.79 -10.96 -25.64
CA ALA A 269 10.13 -10.23 -24.43
C ALA A 269 10.85 -8.92 -24.76
N ARG A 270 10.53 -7.91 -23.97
CA ARG A 270 11.17 -6.61 -23.99
C ARG A 270 11.81 -6.36 -22.64
N GLN A 271 13.14 -6.34 -22.64
CA GLN A 271 13.93 -6.00 -21.47
C GLN A 271 13.68 -4.53 -21.04
N THR A 272 13.59 -4.31 -19.74
CA THR A 272 13.56 -2.97 -19.12
C THR A 272 14.79 -2.76 -18.24
N GLY A 273 15.05 -1.52 -17.85
CA GLY A 273 16.22 -1.17 -17.05
C GLY A 273 16.01 -1.27 -15.54
N SER A 274 14.76 -1.47 -15.10
CA SER A 274 14.39 -1.73 -13.70
C SER A 274 13.03 -2.42 -13.61
N GLU A 275 12.70 -2.89 -12.41
CA GLU A 275 11.36 -3.39 -12.07
C GLU A 275 10.27 -2.32 -12.24
N LEU A 276 10.53 -1.07 -11.83
CA LEU A 276 9.58 0.03 -12.00
C LEU A 276 9.24 0.26 -13.48
N GLU A 277 10.25 0.22 -14.36
CA GLU A 277 10.02 0.34 -15.80
C GLU A 277 9.20 -0.85 -16.34
N ALA A 278 9.42 -2.06 -15.82
CA ALA A 278 8.63 -3.25 -16.19
C ALA A 278 7.17 -3.12 -15.75
N LEU A 279 6.93 -2.67 -14.51
CA LEU A 279 5.59 -2.40 -13.96
C LEU A 279 4.80 -1.40 -14.82
N LEU A 280 5.43 -0.27 -15.16
CA LEU A 280 4.80 0.77 -15.97
C LEU A 280 4.50 0.29 -17.39
N LEU A 281 5.45 -0.43 -18.01
CA LEU A 281 5.28 -0.96 -19.36
C LEU A 281 4.21 -2.06 -19.42
N GLU A 282 4.17 -2.97 -18.46
CA GLU A 282 3.14 -4.02 -18.37
C GLU A 282 1.75 -3.40 -18.25
N ALA A 283 1.57 -2.48 -17.30
CA ALA A 283 0.30 -1.83 -17.07
C ALA A 283 -0.20 -1.11 -18.33
N ARG A 284 0.69 -0.41 -19.05
CA ARG A 284 0.36 0.23 -20.33
C ARG A 284 -0.05 -0.78 -21.40
N LEU A 285 0.77 -1.80 -21.63
CA LEU A 285 0.52 -2.79 -22.68
C LEU A 285 -0.77 -3.59 -22.44
N ILE A 286 -1.11 -3.93 -21.19
CA ILE A 286 -2.38 -4.63 -20.90
C ILE A 286 -3.60 -3.77 -21.26
N LYS A 287 -3.52 -2.45 -21.10
CA LYS A 287 -4.62 -1.53 -21.45
C LYS A 287 -4.77 -1.33 -22.95
N GLU A 288 -3.65 -1.31 -23.65
CA GLU A 288 -3.60 -1.11 -25.11
C GLU A 288 -4.04 -2.39 -25.83
N GLU A 289 -3.57 -3.56 -25.39
CA GLU A 289 -3.72 -4.84 -26.09
C GLU A 289 -4.91 -5.68 -25.57
N LEU A 290 -5.35 -5.44 -24.34
CA LEU A 290 -6.42 -6.18 -23.64
C LEU A 290 -6.37 -7.72 -23.77
N PRO A 291 -5.22 -8.38 -23.53
CA PRO A 291 -5.04 -9.79 -23.85
C PRO A 291 -6.04 -10.70 -23.13
N PRO A 292 -6.61 -11.74 -23.77
CA PRO A 292 -7.74 -12.51 -23.24
C PRO A 292 -7.46 -13.16 -21.87
N TYR A 293 -6.22 -13.56 -21.59
CA TYR A 293 -5.87 -14.23 -20.33
C TYR A 293 -5.43 -13.29 -19.21
N ASN A 294 -5.19 -11.99 -19.44
CA ASN A 294 -5.08 -11.03 -18.34
C ASN A 294 -6.48 -10.72 -17.78
N THR A 295 -6.73 -10.79 -16.47
CA THR A 295 -7.95 -10.15 -15.89
C THR A 295 -7.63 -8.89 -15.11
N ALA A 296 -6.51 -8.89 -14.40
CA ALA A 296 -6.00 -7.69 -13.73
C ALA A 296 -5.59 -6.63 -14.76
N LEU A 297 -5.57 -5.37 -14.32
CA LEU A 297 -5.10 -4.19 -15.07
C LEU A 297 -5.88 -3.83 -16.36
N LYS A 298 -6.80 -4.65 -16.87
CA LYS A 298 -7.62 -4.31 -18.06
C LYS A 298 -8.50 -3.07 -17.91
N ARG A 299 -9.02 -2.81 -16.70
CA ARG A 299 -9.93 -1.69 -16.44
C ARG A 299 -9.22 -0.58 -15.69
N PHE A 300 -9.48 0.67 -16.05
CA PHE A 300 -9.00 1.82 -15.27
C PHE A 300 -9.66 1.84 -13.90
N ARG A 301 -8.85 1.95 -12.85
CA ARG A 301 -9.38 2.23 -11.51
C ARG A 301 -9.96 3.64 -11.50
N ARG A 302 -11.03 3.81 -10.71
CA ARG A 302 -11.61 5.14 -10.48
C ARG A 302 -10.78 5.83 -9.41
N HIS A 303 -10.10 6.89 -9.79
CA HIS A 303 -9.30 7.70 -8.87
C HIS A 303 -10.06 8.95 -8.45
N ALA A 304 -9.76 9.38 -7.23
CA ALA A 304 -10.17 10.67 -6.72
C ALA A 304 -8.92 11.44 -6.30
N PHE A 305 -9.04 12.76 -6.26
CA PHE A 305 -8.01 13.71 -5.87
C PHE A 305 -8.64 14.73 -4.94
N LEU A 306 -7.81 15.36 -4.11
CA LEU A 306 -8.17 16.60 -3.43
C LEU A 306 -7.54 17.76 -4.20
N ARG A 307 -8.34 18.76 -4.58
CA ARG A 307 -7.92 19.95 -5.34
C ARG A 307 -7.95 21.18 -4.42
N ILE A 308 -6.92 22.02 -4.52
CA ILE A 308 -6.84 23.33 -3.86
C ILE A 308 -6.40 24.36 -4.90
N ASP A 309 -7.26 25.33 -5.20
CA ASP A 309 -6.97 26.40 -6.15
C ASP A 309 -6.43 27.65 -5.45
N ARG A 310 -5.14 27.93 -5.61
CA ARG A 310 -4.46 29.04 -4.94
C ARG A 310 -4.63 30.39 -5.65
N ALA A 311 -5.19 30.41 -6.85
CA ALA A 311 -5.55 31.67 -7.51
C ALA A 311 -6.75 32.34 -6.82
N GLU A 312 -7.57 31.56 -6.10
CA GLU A 312 -8.67 32.10 -5.31
C GLU A 312 -8.17 32.85 -4.06
N ALA A 313 -8.85 33.95 -3.70
CA ALA A 313 -8.55 34.70 -2.49
C ALA A 313 -8.75 33.88 -1.20
N PHE A 314 -9.72 32.95 -1.21
CA PHE A 314 -10.05 32.06 -0.10
C PHE A 314 -10.23 30.62 -0.62
N PRO A 315 -9.13 29.90 -0.93
CA PRO A 315 -9.19 28.55 -1.50
C PRO A 315 -9.95 27.55 -0.62
N ARG A 316 -10.73 26.64 -1.23
CA ARG A 316 -11.30 25.47 -0.53
C ARG A 316 -10.61 24.18 -0.94
N VAL A 317 -10.86 23.10 -0.19
CA VAL A 317 -10.49 21.73 -0.60
C VAL A 317 -11.67 21.10 -1.31
N GLU A 318 -11.43 20.54 -2.49
CA GLU A 318 -12.47 19.95 -3.33
C GLU A 318 -12.14 18.52 -3.74
N LEU A 319 -13.17 17.72 -4.03
CA LEU A 319 -12.98 16.42 -4.68
C LEU A 319 -12.90 16.60 -6.19
N ALA A 320 -11.84 16.07 -6.79
CA ALA A 320 -11.69 15.99 -8.23
C ALA A 320 -11.54 14.52 -8.68
N THR A 321 -12.03 14.21 -9.88
CA THR A 321 -11.89 12.88 -10.51
C THR A 321 -10.88 12.87 -11.68
N ALA A 322 -10.39 14.06 -12.04
CA ALA A 322 -9.38 14.29 -13.06
C ALA A 322 -8.49 15.48 -12.65
N MET A 323 -7.30 15.53 -13.24
CA MET A 323 -6.36 16.64 -13.06
C MET A 323 -6.34 17.51 -14.32
N HIS A 324 -6.37 18.82 -14.11
CA HIS A 324 -6.34 19.81 -15.19
C HIS A 324 -5.10 20.69 -15.07
N ALA A 325 -4.68 21.27 -16.19
CA ALA A 325 -3.62 22.28 -16.22
C ALA A 325 -4.19 23.67 -15.89
N ASP A 326 -4.88 23.78 -14.75
CA ASP A 326 -5.58 24.99 -14.29
C ASP A 326 -4.77 25.79 -13.26
N GLY A 327 -3.59 25.30 -12.88
CA GLY A 327 -2.74 25.92 -11.86
C GLY A 327 -3.14 25.56 -10.42
N ALA A 328 -4.21 24.78 -10.22
CA ALA A 328 -4.57 24.27 -8.90
C ALA A 328 -3.60 23.17 -8.44
N GLU A 329 -3.55 22.92 -7.15
CA GLU A 329 -2.78 21.82 -6.57
C GLU A 329 -3.67 20.60 -6.38
N TYR A 330 -3.21 19.44 -6.86
CA TYR A 330 -3.92 18.17 -6.75
C TYR A 330 -3.14 17.20 -5.86
N PHE A 331 -3.83 16.64 -4.87
CA PHE A 331 -3.29 15.68 -3.91
C PHE A 331 -3.94 14.31 -4.15
N GLY A 332 -3.14 13.25 -4.20
CA GLY A 332 -3.60 11.89 -4.55
C GLY A 332 -2.59 11.15 -5.48
N PRO A 333 -3.03 10.23 -6.36
CA PRO A 333 -4.40 9.73 -6.53
C PRO A 333 -4.84 8.86 -5.35
N PHE A 334 -6.03 9.12 -4.83
CA PHE A 334 -6.67 8.25 -3.87
C PHE A 334 -7.16 6.98 -4.53
N ARG A 335 -7.24 5.91 -3.73
CA ARG A 335 -7.65 4.58 -4.18
C ARG A 335 -9.05 4.58 -4.80
N ASN A 336 -9.96 5.28 -4.15
CA ASN A 336 -11.35 5.46 -4.57
C ASN A 336 -11.85 6.82 -4.03
N ARG A 337 -13.12 7.13 -4.28
CA ARG A 337 -13.73 8.39 -3.87
C ARG A 337 -13.94 8.44 -2.36
N GLU A 338 -14.32 7.33 -1.78
CA GLU A 338 -14.63 7.18 -0.35
C GLU A 338 -13.40 7.49 0.52
N SER A 339 -12.21 7.06 0.09
CA SER A 339 -10.90 7.41 0.70
C SER A 339 -10.66 8.92 0.69
N ALA A 340 -10.86 9.57 -0.45
CA ALA A 340 -10.68 11.01 -0.58
C ALA A 340 -11.70 11.79 0.27
N GLU A 341 -12.95 11.33 0.30
CA GLU A 341 -14.02 11.90 1.15
C GLU A 341 -13.69 11.78 2.64
N ALA A 342 -13.12 10.65 3.08
CA ALA A 342 -12.71 10.46 4.47
C ALA A 342 -11.61 11.46 4.88
N VAL A 343 -10.61 11.66 4.03
CA VAL A 343 -9.54 12.65 4.27
C VAL A 343 -10.11 14.08 4.25
N MET A 344 -11.01 14.38 3.31
CA MET A 344 -11.67 15.68 3.23
C MET A 344 -12.49 15.97 4.50
N ASP A 345 -13.31 15.03 4.98
CA ASP A 345 -14.10 15.16 6.20
C ASP A 345 -13.20 15.50 7.41
N THR A 346 -12.07 14.80 7.55
CA THR A 346 -11.09 15.12 8.58
C THR A 346 -10.48 16.52 8.41
N ILE A 347 -10.15 16.95 7.18
CA ILE A 347 -9.72 18.34 6.96
C ILE A 347 -10.77 19.34 7.44
N THR A 348 -12.05 19.11 7.14
CA THR A 348 -13.13 20.01 7.56
C THR A 348 -13.33 20.08 9.07
N ARG A 349 -12.90 19.03 9.80
CA ARG A 349 -12.97 18.99 11.28
C ARG A 349 -11.79 19.68 11.95
N LEU A 350 -10.63 19.66 11.31
CA LEU A 350 -9.36 20.09 11.91
C LEU A 350 -8.95 21.51 11.52
N PHE A 351 -9.30 21.93 10.31
CA PHE A 351 -8.88 23.19 9.72
C PHE A 351 -10.10 24.04 9.40
N ARG A 352 -10.04 25.34 9.69
CA ARG A 352 -11.21 26.23 9.62
C ARG A 352 -11.38 26.88 8.23
N LEU A 353 -11.24 26.08 7.17
CA LEU A 353 -11.45 26.53 5.79
C LEU A 353 -12.93 26.70 5.45
N ARG A 354 -13.23 27.43 4.38
CA ARG A 354 -14.59 27.56 3.88
C ARG A 354 -15.06 26.24 3.29
N LEU A 355 -16.34 25.93 3.49
CA LEU A 355 -17.02 24.75 2.91
C LEU A 355 -18.11 25.14 1.90
N CYS A 356 -18.43 26.43 1.77
CA CYS A 356 -19.43 26.90 0.83
C CYS A 356 -18.88 26.87 -0.60
N ASP A 357 -19.71 26.50 -1.56
CA ASP A 357 -19.35 26.51 -2.97
C ASP A 357 -19.15 27.94 -3.47
N GLU A 358 -20.12 28.80 -3.20
CA GLU A 358 -20.04 30.23 -3.49
C GLU A 358 -19.86 31.02 -2.20
N MET A 359 -18.83 31.88 -2.17
CA MET A 359 -18.62 32.78 -1.05
C MET A 359 -19.15 34.17 -1.44
N PRO A 360 -20.05 34.77 -0.64
CA PRO A 360 -20.47 36.14 -0.89
C PRO A 360 -19.27 37.09 -0.72
N THR A 361 -19.34 38.27 -1.35
CA THR A 361 -18.32 39.31 -1.20
C THR A 361 -18.11 39.62 0.30
N PRO A 362 -16.87 39.51 0.81
CA PRO A 362 -16.61 39.68 2.24
C PRO A 362 -17.03 41.05 2.78
N ASN A 363 -17.85 41.05 3.84
CA ASN A 363 -18.43 42.26 4.44
C ASN A 363 -18.87 41.98 5.88
N THR A 364 -18.76 42.97 6.78
CA THR A 364 -19.21 42.87 8.19
C THR A 364 -20.71 42.63 8.36
N ALA A 365 -21.54 43.01 7.38
CA ALA A 365 -22.98 42.74 7.41
C ALA A 365 -23.35 41.29 7.07
N VAL A 366 -22.42 40.49 6.53
CA VAL A 366 -22.67 39.08 6.21
C VAL A 366 -22.79 38.29 7.52
N ARG A 367 -23.91 37.59 7.70
CA ARG A 367 -24.12 36.72 8.85
C ARG A 367 -23.33 35.41 8.64
N PRO A 368 -22.45 35.01 9.58
CA PRO A 368 -21.74 33.73 9.49
C PRO A 368 -22.71 32.55 9.43
N CYS A 369 -22.39 31.57 8.59
CA CYS A 369 -23.21 30.37 8.39
C CYS A 369 -23.08 29.37 9.55
N PHE A 370 -23.89 28.31 9.49
CA PHE A 370 -23.87 27.22 10.47
C PHE A 370 -22.47 26.62 10.68
N TYR A 371 -21.69 26.42 9.62
CA TYR A 371 -20.33 25.86 9.72
C TYR A 371 -19.39 26.72 10.59
N HIS A 372 -19.58 28.04 10.63
CA HIS A 372 -18.85 28.89 11.56
C HIS A 372 -19.30 28.69 13.01
N GLN A 373 -20.62 28.57 13.23
CA GLN A 373 -21.20 28.37 14.55
C GLN A 373 -20.69 27.07 15.21
N ILE A 374 -20.47 26.02 14.40
CA ILE A 374 -19.88 24.76 14.86
C ILE A 374 -18.35 24.72 14.73
N ALA A 375 -17.71 25.88 14.58
CA ALA A 375 -16.25 26.06 14.53
C ALA A 375 -15.50 25.30 13.40
N ARG A 376 -16.19 24.95 12.30
CA ARG A 376 -15.59 24.32 11.09
C ARG A 376 -15.17 25.32 10.02
N CYS A 377 -15.54 26.59 10.13
CA CYS A 377 -15.17 27.65 9.19
C CYS A 377 -14.80 28.93 9.95
N GLY A 378 -13.73 29.61 9.56
CA GLY A 378 -13.32 30.89 10.17
C GLY A 378 -14.17 32.09 9.76
N ALA A 379 -15.16 31.90 8.89
CA ALA A 379 -16.04 32.93 8.34
C ALA A 379 -15.30 34.13 7.70
N PRO A 380 -14.46 33.89 6.68
CA PRO A 380 -13.83 34.97 5.91
C PRO A 380 -14.88 35.88 5.24
N CYS A 381 -16.04 35.32 4.86
CA CYS A 381 -17.16 36.07 4.27
C CYS A 381 -17.72 37.19 5.17
N ALA A 382 -17.61 37.02 6.50
CA ALA A 382 -18.06 38.00 7.49
C ALA A 382 -16.90 38.83 8.06
N LEU A 383 -15.71 38.75 7.43
CA LEU A 383 -14.47 39.37 7.89
C LEU A 383 -14.07 39.00 9.33
N ARG A 384 -14.53 37.84 9.82
CA ARG A 384 -14.14 37.29 11.14
C ARG A 384 -12.76 36.65 11.12
N GLN A 385 -12.26 36.33 9.93
CA GLN A 385 -10.92 35.85 9.65
C GLN A 385 -10.35 36.69 8.51
N THR A 386 -9.14 37.21 8.68
CA THR A 386 -8.46 37.95 7.62
C THR A 386 -7.99 37.01 6.52
N GLN A 387 -7.76 37.53 5.32
CA GLN A 387 -7.22 36.73 4.22
C GLN A 387 -5.88 36.08 4.59
N GLN A 388 -5.00 36.80 5.27
CA GLN A 388 -3.70 36.26 5.71
C GLN A 388 -3.87 35.10 6.70
N GLN A 389 -4.77 35.23 7.68
CA GLN A 389 -5.09 34.13 8.60
C GLN A 389 -5.69 32.93 7.88
N TYR A 390 -6.51 33.18 6.85
CA TYR A 390 -7.09 32.12 6.03
C TYR A 390 -6.01 31.38 5.22
N LEU A 391 -5.13 32.10 4.54
CA LEU A 391 -4.03 31.51 3.77
C LEU A 391 -3.06 30.73 4.65
N HIS A 392 -2.88 31.14 5.91
CA HIS A 392 -2.13 30.35 6.89
C HIS A 392 -2.81 29.00 7.18
N GLU A 393 -4.15 28.96 7.32
CA GLU A 393 -4.89 27.70 7.45
C GLU A 393 -4.77 26.82 6.19
N VAL A 394 -4.80 27.44 4.99
CA VAL A 394 -4.59 26.70 3.73
C VAL A 394 -3.21 26.05 3.72
N GLU A 395 -2.17 26.76 4.15
CA GLU A 395 -0.82 26.22 4.22
C GLU A 395 -0.71 25.06 5.22
N ARG A 396 -1.41 25.15 6.37
CA ARG A 396 -1.49 24.03 7.32
C ARG A 396 -2.15 22.78 6.71
N VAL A 397 -3.19 22.96 5.89
CA VAL A 397 -3.82 21.86 5.14
C VAL A 397 -2.88 21.28 4.10
N ARG A 398 -2.16 22.13 3.35
CA ARG A 398 -1.16 21.66 2.38
C ARG A 398 -0.07 20.84 3.04
N GLN A 399 0.45 21.28 4.19
CA GLN A 399 1.45 20.54 4.97
C GLN A 399 0.95 19.20 5.51
N PHE A 400 -0.34 19.14 5.87
CA PHE A 400 -0.99 17.90 6.27
C PHE A 400 -1.10 16.92 5.09
N LEU A 401 -1.58 17.40 3.93
CA LEU A 401 -1.74 16.62 2.71
C LEU A 401 -0.39 16.19 2.11
N SER A 402 0.64 17.02 2.19
CA SER A 402 1.99 16.72 1.67
C SER A 402 2.80 15.79 2.58
N GLY A 403 2.18 15.29 3.65
CA GLY A 403 2.77 14.28 4.52
C GLY A 403 4.11 14.67 5.13
N ALA A 404 4.31 15.95 5.50
CA ALA A 404 5.54 16.43 6.15
C ALA A 404 5.92 15.51 7.34
N GLU A 405 6.86 14.62 7.05
CA GLU A 405 7.03 13.28 7.64
C GLU A 405 7.14 13.33 9.16
N ASN A 406 6.18 12.75 9.90
CA ASN A 406 6.14 12.68 11.37
C ASN A 406 6.21 14.03 12.12
N GLY A 407 6.55 15.15 11.48
CA GLY A 407 6.81 16.42 12.12
C GLY A 407 5.54 17.12 12.60
N ILE A 408 4.44 17.04 11.84
CA ILE A 408 3.16 17.62 12.30
C ILE A 408 2.57 16.83 13.46
N LEU A 409 2.61 15.49 13.37
CA LEU A 409 2.19 14.60 14.46
C LEU A 409 3.04 14.85 15.72
N ARG A 410 4.37 14.89 15.55
CA ARG A 410 5.30 15.16 16.65
C ARG A 410 5.13 16.56 17.24
N ARG A 411 4.85 17.58 16.42
CA ARG A 411 4.53 18.94 16.90
C ARG A 411 3.20 18.97 17.66
N MET A 412 2.19 18.23 17.20
CA MET A 412 0.91 18.12 17.90
C MET A 412 1.06 17.36 19.23
N GLU A 413 1.87 16.31 19.25
CA GLU A 413 2.22 15.56 20.45
C GLU A 413 3.00 16.44 21.44
N GLN A 414 4.00 17.19 20.97
CA GLN A 414 4.74 18.15 21.79
C GLN A 414 3.85 19.27 22.33
N ALA A 415 2.96 19.82 21.50
CA ALA A 415 2.00 20.85 21.92
C ALA A 415 0.99 20.30 22.95
N MET A 416 0.57 19.03 22.80
CA MET A 416 -0.28 18.34 23.75
C MET A 416 0.43 18.16 25.09
N GLU A 417 1.67 17.66 25.08
CA GLU A 417 2.50 17.50 26.28
C GLU A 417 2.76 18.83 26.98
N GLN A 418 3.08 19.88 26.23
CA GLN A 418 3.28 21.22 26.76
C GLN A 418 1.99 21.77 27.40
N SER A 419 0.84 21.60 26.74
CA SER A 419 -0.47 22.02 27.28
C SER A 419 -0.80 21.27 28.58
N ALA A 420 -0.44 19.98 28.66
CA ALA A 420 -0.60 19.19 29.89
C ALA A 420 0.34 19.68 31.01
N GLN A 421 1.58 20.04 30.68
CA GLN A 421 2.55 20.63 31.63
C GLN A 421 2.11 22.00 32.15
N GLU A 422 1.47 22.82 31.30
CA GLU A 422 0.89 24.12 31.65
C GLU A 422 -0.48 24.01 32.37
N LEU A 423 -0.92 22.80 32.73
CA LEU A 423 -2.20 22.48 33.38
C LEU A 423 -3.44 22.89 32.56
N LYS A 424 -3.30 23.03 31.24
CA LYS A 424 -4.38 23.31 30.27
C LYS A 424 -5.00 22.01 29.75
N PHE A 425 -5.70 21.30 30.64
CA PHE A 425 -6.17 19.93 30.38
C PHE A 425 -7.18 19.82 29.22
N GLU A 426 -8.04 20.82 29.02
CA GLU A 426 -9.00 20.84 27.91
C GLU A 426 -8.30 20.93 26.54
N GLU A 427 -7.27 21.78 26.45
CA GLU A 427 -6.48 21.96 25.23
C GLU A 427 -5.64 20.72 24.93
N ALA A 428 -5.04 20.11 25.96
CA ALA A 428 -4.32 18.84 25.83
C ALA A 428 -5.25 17.70 25.39
N ALA A 429 -6.46 17.58 25.96
CA ALA A 429 -7.43 16.56 25.55
C ALA A 429 -7.87 16.74 24.08
N LEU A 430 -8.12 17.96 23.64
CA LEU A 430 -8.46 18.27 22.25
C LEU A 430 -7.33 17.90 21.29
N LEU A 431 -6.07 18.22 21.64
CA LEU A 431 -4.90 17.86 20.84
C LEU A 431 -4.68 16.35 20.78
N ARG A 432 -4.86 15.64 21.90
CA ARG A 432 -4.80 14.17 21.98
C ARG A 432 -5.82 13.51 21.05
N ASP A 433 -7.07 13.95 21.12
CA ASP A 433 -8.16 13.34 20.35
C ASP A 433 -7.96 13.59 18.84
N ARG A 434 -7.47 14.77 18.47
CA ARG A 434 -7.03 15.07 17.10
C ARG A 434 -5.84 14.22 16.67
N LEU A 435 -4.82 14.07 17.53
CA LEU A 435 -3.65 13.23 17.26
C LEU A 435 -4.07 11.78 16.96
N ALA A 436 -5.01 11.24 17.74
CA ALA A 436 -5.57 9.90 17.53
C ALA A 436 -6.31 9.79 16.18
N GLU A 437 -7.09 10.81 15.80
CA GLU A 437 -7.76 10.86 14.48
C GLU A 437 -6.73 10.89 13.33
N PHE A 438 -5.69 11.72 13.44
CA PHE A 438 -4.60 11.76 12.44
C PHE A 438 -3.87 10.41 12.35
N GLN A 439 -3.50 9.81 13.48
CA GLN A 439 -2.78 8.54 13.51
C GLN A 439 -3.58 7.41 12.85
N ARG A 440 -4.91 7.37 13.01
CA ARG A 440 -5.82 6.41 12.37
C ARG A 440 -5.79 6.49 10.83
N ILE A 441 -5.59 7.68 10.27
CA ILE A 441 -5.58 7.94 8.82
C ILE A 441 -4.23 7.58 8.21
N PHE A 442 -3.12 8.00 8.84
CA PHE A 442 -1.79 7.64 8.33
C PHE A 442 -1.41 6.17 8.58
N SER A 443 -2.08 5.49 9.51
CA SER A 443 -1.93 4.06 9.73
C SER A 443 -2.77 3.20 8.76
N SER A 444 -3.70 3.75 7.98
CA SER A 444 -4.54 2.98 7.04
C SER A 444 -3.94 2.79 5.64
N GLY A 445 -2.67 3.15 5.44
CA GLY A 445 -1.96 2.95 4.16
C GLY A 445 -2.33 3.96 3.07
N GLU A 446 -3.40 4.74 3.24
CA GLU A 446 -3.78 5.85 2.36
C GLU A 446 -2.87 7.04 2.59
N ARG A 447 -1.75 7.08 1.86
CA ARG A 447 -0.94 8.29 1.80
C ARG A 447 -1.52 9.24 0.78
N VAL A 448 -1.80 10.44 1.25
CA VAL A 448 -1.83 11.61 0.39
C VAL A 448 -0.38 11.85 -0.06
N ALA A 449 -0.09 11.64 -1.34
CA ALA A 449 1.18 12.08 -1.91
C ALA A 449 1.23 13.62 -1.83
N ASP A 450 2.44 14.19 -1.84
CA ASP A 450 2.61 15.62 -2.13
C ASP A 450 1.76 16.04 -3.33
N SER A 451 1.46 17.35 -3.44
CA SER A 451 0.82 17.89 -4.63
C SER A 451 1.49 17.29 -5.87
N ILE A 452 0.74 16.51 -6.64
CA ILE A 452 1.25 15.74 -7.79
C ILE A 452 1.91 16.70 -8.77
N ASN A 453 1.34 17.91 -8.87
CA ASN A 453 1.81 19.00 -9.70
C ASN A 453 3.18 19.51 -9.27
N ALA A 454 3.51 19.43 -7.98
CA ALA A 454 4.80 19.82 -7.40
C ALA A 454 5.72 18.63 -7.09
N ASN A 455 5.32 17.39 -7.42
CA ASN A 455 6.04 16.19 -7.05
C ASN A 455 7.23 15.92 -8.00
N ASN A 456 8.26 16.75 -7.86
CA ASN A 456 9.55 16.62 -8.52
C ASN A 456 10.57 16.11 -7.52
N MET A 457 11.10 14.91 -7.77
CA MET A 457 12.07 14.30 -6.88
C MET A 457 13.01 13.34 -7.60
N LEU A 458 14.16 13.12 -6.97
CA LEU A 458 15.05 12.02 -7.30
C LEU A 458 14.89 10.90 -6.29
N ALA A 459 14.88 9.66 -6.75
CA ALA A 459 14.92 8.48 -5.89
C ALA A 459 16.16 7.64 -6.20
N LEU A 460 17.03 7.50 -5.21
CA LEU A 460 18.25 6.69 -5.26
C LEU A 460 17.97 5.34 -4.59
N LEU A 461 17.81 4.29 -5.40
CA LEU A 461 17.43 2.95 -4.94
C LEU A 461 18.53 1.92 -5.29
N PRO A 462 18.67 0.82 -4.53
CA PRO A 462 19.59 -0.26 -4.86
C PRO A 462 19.30 -0.85 -6.25
N ALA A 463 20.35 -1.20 -6.99
CA ALA A 463 20.23 -1.98 -8.23
C ALA A 463 20.60 -3.45 -7.97
N GLU A 464 20.18 -4.36 -8.86
CA GLU A 464 20.58 -5.77 -8.79
C GLU A 464 22.09 -5.97 -8.99
N GLU A 465 22.72 -5.08 -9.76
CA GLU A 465 24.17 -5.08 -9.97
C GLU A 465 24.91 -4.58 -8.71
N SER A 466 25.81 -5.42 -8.19
CA SER A 466 26.60 -5.09 -6.98
C SER A 466 27.36 -3.76 -7.14
N GLY A 467 27.26 -2.88 -6.14
CA GLY A 467 27.93 -1.58 -6.12
C GLY A 467 27.30 -0.51 -7.04
N LYS A 468 26.12 -0.78 -7.60
CA LYS A 468 25.36 0.17 -8.42
C LYS A 468 24.01 0.49 -7.80
N GLN A 469 23.50 1.68 -8.12
CA GLN A 469 22.21 2.18 -7.67
C GLN A 469 21.44 2.74 -8.87
N HIS A 470 20.12 2.61 -8.84
CA HIS A 470 19.23 3.32 -9.74
C HIS A 470 18.97 4.72 -9.20
N LEU A 471 19.26 5.73 -10.03
CA LEU A 471 18.79 7.09 -9.81
C LEU A 471 17.58 7.34 -10.72
N PHE A 472 16.39 7.34 -10.14
CA PHE A 472 15.14 7.63 -10.82
C PHE A 472 14.83 9.12 -10.77
N PHE A 473 14.45 9.68 -11.92
CA PHE A 473 13.99 11.05 -12.07
C PHE A 473 12.46 11.01 -12.11
N ILE A 474 11.82 11.49 -11.04
CA ILE A 474 10.37 11.58 -10.93
C ILE A 474 9.96 13.03 -11.15
N ARG A 475 9.14 13.29 -12.16
CA ARG A 475 8.61 14.62 -12.48
C ARG A 475 7.10 14.57 -12.51
N HIS A 476 6.46 15.46 -11.76
CA HIS A 476 5.01 15.47 -11.54
C HIS A 476 4.43 14.08 -11.15
N GLY A 477 5.14 13.36 -10.27
CA GLY A 477 4.76 12.01 -9.84
C GLY A 477 4.98 10.89 -10.86
N ARG A 478 5.48 11.19 -12.07
CA ARG A 478 5.75 10.21 -13.14
C ARG A 478 7.23 9.92 -13.29
N LEU A 479 7.56 8.73 -13.76
CA LEU A 479 8.94 8.38 -14.11
C LEU A 479 9.35 9.12 -15.40
N ALA A 480 10.21 10.13 -15.26
CA ALA A 480 10.76 10.92 -16.37
C ALA A 480 12.07 10.33 -16.93
N GLY A 481 12.77 9.53 -16.13
CA GLY A 481 13.97 8.85 -16.56
C GLY A 481 14.64 8.06 -15.45
N ARG A 482 15.67 7.32 -15.83
CA ARG A 482 16.51 6.53 -14.92
C ARG A 482 17.95 6.55 -15.41
N VAL A 483 18.89 6.59 -14.47
CA VAL A 483 20.28 6.23 -14.75
C VAL A 483 20.81 5.26 -13.71
N LEU A 484 21.82 4.49 -14.12
CA LEU A 484 22.56 3.63 -13.22
C LEU A 484 23.80 4.38 -12.76
N VAL A 485 23.97 4.56 -11.46
CA VAL A 485 25.14 5.24 -10.88
C VAL A 485 25.95 4.26 -10.04
N GLY A 486 27.27 4.30 -10.20
CA GLY A 486 28.21 3.61 -9.30
C GLY A 486 28.55 4.48 -8.09
N ASN A 487 29.64 4.16 -7.39
CA ASN A 487 30.11 4.89 -6.21
C ASN A 487 30.50 6.35 -6.48
N ARG A 488 30.90 6.69 -7.71
CA ARG A 488 31.14 8.08 -8.13
C ARG A 488 29.99 8.56 -9.02
N LEU A 489 29.43 9.72 -8.68
CA LEU A 489 28.39 10.36 -9.47
C LEU A 489 29.03 11.08 -10.67
N PRO A 490 28.57 10.85 -11.90
CA PRO A 490 29.04 11.60 -13.06
C PRO A 490 28.35 12.97 -13.07
N GLU A 491 28.81 13.90 -12.21
CA GLU A 491 28.15 15.19 -11.96
C GLU A 491 27.83 15.97 -13.23
N ALA A 492 28.75 16.05 -14.19
CA ALA A 492 28.50 16.75 -15.45
C ALA A 492 27.35 16.12 -16.27
N ALA A 493 27.25 14.80 -16.30
CA ALA A 493 26.18 14.09 -17.00
C ALA A 493 24.85 14.25 -16.25
N LEU A 494 24.86 14.15 -14.92
CA LEU A 494 23.69 14.34 -14.07
C LEU A 494 23.16 15.77 -14.17
N ARG A 495 24.04 16.78 -14.14
CA ARG A 495 23.68 18.19 -14.34
C ARG A 495 22.95 18.40 -15.65
N LYS A 496 23.47 17.85 -16.75
CA LYS A 496 22.85 17.93 -18.08
C LYS A 496 21.46 17.27 -18.07
N GLN A 497 21.33 16.13 -17.41
CA GLN A 497 20.07 15.40 -17.33
C GLN A 497 19.04 16.11 -16.44
N LEU A 498 19.44 16.65 -15.29
CA LEU A 498 18.59 17.48 -14.42
C LEU A 498 18.09 18.72 -15.16
N SER A 499 18.99 19.42 -15.85
CA SER A 499 18.65 20.60 -16.66
C SER A 499 17.63 20.25 -17.73
N ARG A 500 17.81 19.12 -18.43
CA ARG A 500 16.88 18.65 -19.45
C ARG A 500 15.52 18.24 -18.86
N LEU A 501 15.52 17.52 -17.75
CA LEU A 501 14.33 16.88 -17.22
C LEU A 501 13.49 17.77 -16.31
N TYR A 502 14.08 18.71 -15.57
CA TYR A 502 13.36 19.54 -14.60
C TYR A 502 13.37 21.04 -14.93
N PHE A 503 14.45 21.53 -15.54
CA PHE A 503 14.70 22.98 -15.68
C PHE A 503 14.66 23.47 -17.14
N ALA A 504 14.22 22.62 -18.07
CA ALA A 504 14.00 23.03 -19.45
C ALA A 504 12.79 23.98 -19.53
N ALA A 505 12.88 24.99 -20.40
CA ALA A 505 11.93 26.11 -20.47
C ALA A 505 10.51 25.72 -20.92
N GLU A 506 10.30 24.53 -21.48
CA GLU A 506 8.97 24.08 -21.90
C GLU A 506 8.16 23.55 -20.71
N PRO A 507 7.02 24.19 -20.34
CA PRO A 507 6.10 23.63 -19.38
C PRO A 507 5.51 22.35 -19.95
N ILE A 508 5.68 21.23 -19.26
CA ILE A 508 4.96 20.00 -19.60
C ILE A 508 3.49 20.23 -19.23
N PRO A 509 2.54 20.14 -20.17
CA PRO A 509 1.13 20.28 -19.85
C PRO A 509 0.72 19.18 -18.87
N LEU A 510 0.16 19.59 -17.73
CA LEU A 510 -0.19 18.67 -16.65
C LEU A 510 -1.56 17.99 -16.84
N GLN A 511 -2.05 17.92 -18.08
CA GLN A 511 -3.30 17.24 -18.38
C GLN A 511 -3.04 15.73 -18.35
N LEU A 512 -3.27 15.10 -17.19
CA LEU A 512 -3.05 13.68 -17.01
C LEU A 512 -4.29 12.90 -17.47
N GLY A 513 -4.10 12.07 -18.49
CA GLY A 513 -5.09 11.07 -18.89
C GLY A 513 -5.15 9.92 -17.88
N ARG A 514 -6.05 8.97 -18.14
CA ARG A 514 -6.26 7.81 -17.24
C ARG A 514 -5.03 6.91 -17.13
N ILE A 515 -4.22 6.82 -18.19
CA ILE A 515 -2.98 6.04 -18.20
C ILE A 515 -1.95 6.73 -17.31
N GLU A 516 -1.77 8.04 -17.48
CA GLU A 516 -0.80 8.82 -16.70
C GLU A 516 -1.13 8.82 -15.20
N ILE A 517 -2.42 8.92 -14.84
CA ILE A 517 -2.85 8.80 -13.43
C ILE A 517 -2.48 7.43 -12.85
N GLU A 518 -2.61 6.37 -13.65
CA GLU A 518 -2.25 5.02 -13.23
C GLU A 518 -0.72 4.87 -13.09
N GLU A 519 0.07 5.51 -13.97
CA GLU A 519 1.53 5.60 -13.81
C GLU A 519 1.93 6.31 -12.52
N VAL A 520 1.31 7.46 -12.21
CA VAL A 520 1.57 8.21 -10.96
C VAL A 520 1.31 7.31 -9.75
N ARG A 521 0.21 6.54 -9.77
CA ARG A 521 -0.11 5.59 -8.70
C ARG A 521 0.94 4.48 -8.57
N ILE A 522 1.35 3.88 -9.70
CA ILE A 522 2.36 2.81 -9.71
C ILE A 522 3.69 3.33 -9.17
N VAL A 523 4.13 4.51 -9.63
CA VAL A 523 5.35 5.18 -9.13
C VAL A 523 5.23 5.44 -7.64
N ALA A 524 4.15 6.07 -7.17
CA ALA A 524 3.96 6.39 -5.76
C ALA A 524 4.01 5.15 -4.87
N SER A 525 3.31 4.07 -5.26
CA SER A 525 3.30 2.81 -4.51
C SER A 525 4.69 2.14 -4.49
N TYR A 526 5.38 2.12 -5.63
CA TYR A 526 6.73 1.56 -5.74
C TYR A 526 7.74 2.33 -4.87
N LEU A 527 7.78 3.66 -4.97
CA LEU A 527 8.68 4.49 -4.15
C LEU A 527 8.39 4.34 -2.65
N PHE A 528 7.11 4.24 -2.29
CA PHE A 528 6.71 3.99 -0.90
C PHE A 528 7.23 2.65 -0.40
N GLN A 529 7.07 1.55 -1.16
CA GLN A 529 7.61 0.24 -0.78
C GLN A 529 9.13 0.29 -0.57
N GLN A 530 9.83 1.12 -1.36
CA GLN A 530 11.28 1.27 -1.31
C GLN A 530 11.79 2.35 -0.34
N ARG A 531 10.90 3.00 0.43
CA ARG A 531 11.24 4.17 1.26
C ARG A 531 12.31 3.94 2.32
N GLU A 532 12.41 2.71 2.84
CA GLU A 532 13.41 2.35 3.85
C GLU A 532 14.72 1.84 3.23
N SER A 533 14.72 1.59 1.92
CA SER A 533 15.81 0.94 1.20
C SER A 533 16.62 1.91 0.36
N GLY A 534 16.19 3.16 0.24
CA GLY A 534 16.84 4.17 -0.58
C GLY A 534 16.64 5.59 -0.06
N ALA A 535 17.14 6.55 -0.84
CA ALA A 535 17.10 7.96 -0.49
C ALA A 535 16.28 8.76 -1.49
N PHE A 536 15.53 9.75 -0.99
CA PHE A 536 14.58 10.53 -1.77
C PHE A 536 14.89 12.01 -1.59
N ILE A 537 15.08 12.71 -2.72
CA ILE A 537 15.47 14.12 -2.74
C ILE A 537 14.37 14.89 -3.44
N ARG A 538 13.64 15.70 -2.69
CA ARG A 538 12.66 16.63 -3.25
C ARG A 538 13.38 17.81 -3.90
N ILE A 539 12.89 18.20 -5.07
CA ILE A 539 13.30 19.40 -5.80
C ILE A 539 12.26 20.47 -5.50
N ALA A 540 12.64 21.45 -4.69
CA ALA A 540 11.74 22.52 -4.28
C ALA A 540 11.61 23.59 -5.37
N GLU A 541 10.54 24.38 -5.28
CA GLU A 541 10.32 25.51 -6.17
C GLU A 541 11.43 26.56 -5.99
N GLY A 542 12.05 26.98 -7.08
CA GLY A 542 13.18 27.91 -7.08
C GLY A 542 14.58 27.27 -6.99
N GLU A 543 14.69 25.96 -6.79
CA GLU A 543 15.99 25.26 -6.81
C GLU A 543 16.53 25.07 -8.23
N GLY A 544 17.85 25.17 -8.37
CA GLY A 544 18.58 24.87 -9.60
C GLY A 544 19.20 23.48 -9.60
N ALA A 545 19.85 23.12 -10.72
CA ALA A 545 20.55 21.84 -10.84
C ALA A 545 21.71 21.68 -9.83
N ASP A 546 22.37 22.79 -9.48
CA ASP A 546 23.45 22.82 -8.48
C ASP A 546 22.98 22.43 -7.08
N ASP A 547 21.87 23.00 -6.63
CA ASP A 547 21.31 22.73 -5.30
C ASP A 547 20.95 21.23 -5.16
N VAL A 548 20.36 20.66 -6.21
CA VAL A 548 19.99 19.25 -6.26
C VAL A 548 21.22 18.33 -6.24
N LEU A 549 22.29 18.70 -6.96
CA LEU A 549 23.55 17.96 -6.94
C LEU A 549 24.21 17.99 -5.56
N GLN A 550 24.17 19.14 -4.88
CA GLN A 550 24.70 19.26 -3.53
C GLN A 550 23.94 18.36 -2.54
N LYS A 551 22.61 18.31 -2.64
CA LYS A 551 21.78 17.37 -1.85
C LYS A 551 22.10 15.91 -2.15
N LEU A 552 22.30 15.56 -3.42
CA LEU A 552 22.70 14.20 -3.84
C LEU A 552 24.04 13.78 -3.23
N ALA A 553 25.01 14.70 -3.18
CA ALA A 553 26.31 14.45 -2.60
C ALA A 553 26.25 14.24 -1.07
N ALA A 554 25.35 14.95 -0.37
CA ALA A 554 25.23 14.89 1.09
C ALA A 554 24.62 13.58 1.64
N ILE A 555 23.99 12.77 0.78
CA ILE A 555 23.29 11.53 1.17
C ILE A 555 24.23 10.30 1.17
N ARG A 556 25.43 10.42 0.58
CA ARG A 556 26.37 9.31 0.40
C ARG A 556 27.44 9.21 1.47
#